data_AF-A0A1Q7JPF6-F1
#
_entry.id   AF-A0A1Q7JPF6-F1
#
_cell.length_a   1.000
_cell.length_b   1.000
_cell.length_c   1.000
_cell.angle_alpha   90.00
_cell.angle_beta   90.00
_cell.angle_gamma   90.00
#
_symmetry.space_group_name_H-M   'P 1'
#
loop_
_entity.id
_entity.type
_entity.pdbx_description
1 polymer ?
#
loop_
_entity_poly.entity_id
_entity_poly.type
_entity_poly.pdbx_seq_one_letter_code
_entity_poly.pdbx_strand_id
1 'polypeptide(L)'
;MSGSALALVVCACGNLSNEDVAFLEAIPQKQQLHVAIPQGSTSQNLCAIGAADVYANAKSTGTAINGAVDDILALVDAIRKVTPTTRNEDSRTWGPFPDQDHPGVWIQVVMFRELDASRTPWRFIYTISAARPPGAYLPILEGEFFGAQASNGIGRITLHFENSTALGINKPTDPTFPARIFYDLSGDPRTVSLDLTAGVNAFGLVSFDYSWAGYADGHGQFDYAFPDAKSGCTDEVTTFFNAQGAGRDVFRALCGTVIYGDVKQCWDAGGCLTFVDDPFGFTLACLGLPLPCILGVLGQCPAGL
;
A
#
# COMPACT_ATOMS: atom_id res chain seq x y z
N MET A 1 15.32 11.36 -4.82
CA MET A 1 14.34 10.94 -3.79
C MET A 1 14.67 11.73 -2.55
N SER A 2 14.02 12.87 -2.37
CA SER A 2 14.21 13.76 -1.23
C SER A 2 12.84 13.86 -0.59
N GLY A 3 12.65 13.23 0.57
CA GLY A 3 11.38 13.27 1.28
C GLY A 3 11.06 14.70 1.68
N SER A 4 10.04 15.30 1.07
CA SER A 4 9.44 16.53 1.58
C SER A 4 8.60 16.14 2.78
N ALA A 5 9.22 16.19 3.96
CA ALA A 5 8.53 16.07 5.22
C ALA A 5 7.78 17.37 5.46
N LEU A 6 6.44 17.29 5.57
CA LEU A 6 5.59 18.39 6.03
C LEU A 6 6.16 18.89 7.36
N ALA A 7 6.83 20.04 7.34
CA ALA A 7 7.45 20.60 8.52
C ALA A 7 6.39 21.41 9.27
N LEU A 8 6.14 21.10 10.55
CA LEU A 8 5.23 21.85 11.41
C LEU A 8 6.07 22.65 12.42
N VAL A 9 5.79 23.95 12.60
CA VAL A 9 6.43 24.74 13.66
C VAL A 9 5.70 24.42 14.96
N VAL A 10 6.30 23.57 15.79
CA VAL A 10 5.73 23.18 17.07
C VAL A 10 6.38 24.00 18.19
N CYS A 11 5.74 25.10 18.59
CA CYS A 11 6.15 25.86 19.79
C CYS A 11 5.57 25.28 21.09
N ALA A 12 5.38 23.96 21.17
CA ALA A 12 4.84 23.32 22.36
C ALA A 12 5.53 21.97 22.62
N CYS A 13 6.47 21.95 23.58
CA CYS A 13 6.84 20.74 24.30
C CYS A 13 5.65 20.34 25.19
N GLY A 14 4.65 19.69 24.60
CA GLY A 14 3.45 19.27 25.31
C GLY A 14 3.60 17.84 25.84
N ASN A 15 3.22 17.61 27.09
CA ASN A 15 3.14 16.27 27.66
C ASN A 15 1.84 15.59 27.19
N LEU A 16 1.94 14.43 26.53
CA LEU A 16 0.79 13.62 26.14
C LEU A 16 0.17 12.95 27.38
N SER A 17 -1.15 12.97 27.49
CA SER A 17 -1.86 12.16 28.49
C SER A 17 -2.02 10.71 28.02
N ASN A 18 -2.29 9.78 28.93
CA ASN A 18 -2.59 8.38 28.57
C ASN A 18 -3.77 8.28 27.59
N GLU A 19 -4.77 9.15 27.74
CA GLU A 19 -5.88 9.21 26.78
C GLU A 19 -5.40 9.70 25.41
N ASP A 20 -4.53 10.72 25.34
CA ASP A 20 -3.99 11.18 24.05
C ASP A 20 -3.25 10.04 23.33
N VAL A 21 -2.52 9.20 24.08
CA VAL A 21 -1.84 8.01 23.55
C VAL A 21 -2.84 7.00 22.99
N ALA A 22 -3.95 6.72 23.70
CA ALA A 22 -4.97 5.80 23.21
C ALA A 22 -5.59 6.23 21.86
N PHE A 23 -5.81 7.55 21.67
CA PHE A 23 -6.21 8.06 20.35
C PHE A 23 -5.12 7.86 19.29
N LEU A 24 -3.85 8.17 19.61
CA LEU A 24 -2.74 8.05 18.65
C LEU A 24 -2.37 6.60 18.29
N GLU A 25 -2.64 5.65 19.19
CA GLU A 25 -2.48 4.20 18.99
C GLU A 25 -3.59 3.58 18.13
N ALA A 26 -4.70 4.30 17.92
CA ALA A 26 -5.75 3.89 16.98
C ALA A 26 -5.38 4.14 15.51
N ILE A 27 -4.28 4.86 15.25
CA ILE A 27 -3.76 5.05 13.89
C ILE A 27 -2.61 4.05 13.66
N PRO A 28 -2.64 3.24 12.58
CA PRO A 28 -1.61 2.24 12.33
C PRO A 28 -0.21 2.87 12.15
N GLN A 29 0.81 2.09 12.48
CA GLN A 29 2.22 2.43 12.25
C GLN A 29 2.68 1.92 10.89
N LYS A 30 3.76 2.50 10.36
CA LYS A 30 4.32 2.16 9.04
C LYS A 30 4.56 0.67 8.87
N GLN A 31 5.22 0.07 9.86
CA GLN A 31 5.59 -1.34 9.86
C GLN A 31 4.37 -2.28 9.89
N GLN A 32 3.19 -1.78 10.27
CA GLN A 32 1.97 -2.57 10.33
C GLN A 32 1.25 -2.65 8.98
N LEU A 33 1.40 -1.63 8.13
CA LEU A 33 0.79 -1.57 6.80
C LEU A 33 1.77 -1.91 5.67
N HIS A 34 3.05 -2.09 5.98
CA HIS A 34 4.04 -2.46 4.97
C HIS A 34 3.80 -3.87 4.44
N VAL A 35 3.67 -3.95 3.13
CA VAL A 35 3.66 -5.20 2.36
C VAL A 35 5.07 -5.80 2.36
N ALA A 36 5.17 -7.05 2.78
CA ALA A 36 6.43 -7.80 2.76
C ALA A 36 6.47 -8.73 1.54
N ILE A 37 7.32 -8.38 0.57
CA ILE A 37 7.69 -9.26 -0.54
C ILE A 37 9.03 -9.90 -0.20
N PRO A 38 9.12 -11.24 -0.03
CA PRO A 38 10.37 -11.91 0.30
C PRO A 38 11.47 -11.54 -0.68
N GLN A 39 12.68 -11.39 -0.16
CA GLN A 39 13.86 -11.22 -1.00
C GLN A 39 14.30 -12.58 -1.51
N GLY A 40 14.09 -12.84 -2.81
CA GLY A 40 14.89 -13.83 -3.50
C GLY A 40 16.37 -13.42 -3.44
N SER A 41 17.28 -14.40 -3.44
CA SER A 41 18.72 -14.14 -3.43
C SER A 41 19.09 -13.27 -4.64
N THR A 42 19.66 -12.09 -4.39
CA THR A 42 20.17 -11.16 -5.42
C THR A 42 21.51 -11.58 -6.01
N SER A 43 22.00 -12.78 -5.66
CA SER A 43 23.15 -13.38 -6.33
C SER A 43 22.86 -13.51 -7.82
N GLN A 44 23.75 -12.99 -8.68
CA GLN A 44 23.74 -13.23 -10.12
C GLN A 44 23.92 -14.73 -10.38
N ASN A 45 22.85 -15.49 -10.18
CA ASN A 45 22.81 -16.90 -10.52
C ASN A 45 22.65 -17.00 -12.03
N LEU A 46 23.49 -17.81 -12.67
CA LEU A 46 23.26 -18.23 -14.05
C LEU A 46 22.02 -19.14 -14.06
N CYS A 47 20.85 -18.55 -14.23
CA CYS A 47 19.60 -19.30 -14.27
C CYS A 47 19.51 -20.11 -15.57
N ALA A 48 19.26 -21.43 -15.46
CA ALA A 48 19.26 -22.35 -16.60
C ALA A 48 18.13 -22.08 -17.61
N ILE A 49 16.95 -21.70 -17.13
CA ILE A 49 15.79 -21.31 -17.97
C ILE A 49 15.79 -19.80 -18.20
N GLY A 50 16.02 -19.03 -17.14
CA GLY A 50 15.99 -17.57 -17.15
C GLY A 50 15.65 -17.03 -15.77
N ALA A 51 15.70 -15.71 -15.61
CA ALA A 51 15.25 -15.04 -14.39
C ALA A 51 13.73 -14.86 -14.40
N ALA A 52 13.12 -14.89 -13.21
CA ALA A 52 11.70 -14.60 -13.01
C ALA A 52 11.46 -13.08 -13.00
N ASP A 53 11.49 -12.46 -14.19
CA ASP A 53 11.31 -11.01 -14.36
C ASP A 53 9.95 -10.51 -13.84
N VAL A 54 8.89 -11.31 -13.95
CA VAL A 54 7.54 -10.96 -13.47
C VAL A 54 7.55 -10.82 -11.95
N TYR A 55 8.19 -11.75 -11.25
CA TYR A 55 8.43 -11.66 -9.80
C TYR A 55 9.26 -10.43 -9.41
N ALA A 56 10.25 -10.02 -10.21
CA ALA A 56 11.01 -8.80 -9.93
C ALA A 56 10.11 -7.54 -9.85
N ASN A 57 8.99 -7.53 -10.59
CA ASN A 57 7.99 -6.46 -10.51
C ASN A 57 7.14 -6.51 -9.23
N ALA A 58 6.92 -7.68 -8.62
CA ALA A 58 6.25 -7.76 -7.32
C ALA A 58 6.98 -6.88 -6.28
N LYS A 59 8.32 -6.89 -6.32
CA LYS A 59 9.16 -6.11 -5.40
C LYS A 59 9.08 -4.60 -5.65
N SER A 60 9.17 -4.17 -6.91
CA SER A 60 9.07 -2.74 -7.24
C SER A 60 7.68 -2.20 -6.89
N THR A 61 6.62 -2.95 -7.21
CA THR A 61 5.24 -2.60 -6.85
C THR A 61 5.06 -2.55 -5.33
N GLY A 62 5.50 -3.56 -4.59
CA GLY A 62 5.43 -3.57 -3.13
C GLY A 62 6.19 -2.40 -2.49
N THR A 63 7.34 -2.02 -3.06
CA THR A 63 8.10 -0.84 -2.63
C THR A 63 7.32 0.46 -2.88
N ALA A 64 6.64 0.58 -4.03
CA ALA A 64 5.81 1.74 -4.33
C ALA A 64 4.60 1.86 -3.40
N ILE A 65 3.92 0.73 -3.11
CA ILE A 65 2.83 0.67 -2.12
C ILE A 65 3.34 1.11 -0.73
N ASN A 66 4.47 0.57 -0.28
CA ASN A 66 5.05 0.93 1.02
C ASN A 66 5.48 2.41 1.07
N GLY A 67 6.00 2.94 -0.04
CA GLY A 67 6.29 4.37 -0.18
C GLY A 67 5.03 5.24 -0.04
N ALA A 68 3.92 4.83 -0.66
CA ALA A 68 2.64 5.52 -0.51
C ALA A 68 2.15 5.49 0.95
N VAL A 69 2.20 4.32 1.60
CA VAL A 69 1.90 4.16 3.03
C VAL A 69 2.78 5.04 3.92
N ASP A 70 4.08 5.15 3.60
CA ASP A 70 5.03 5.96 4.36
C ASP A 70 4.75 7.46 4.27
N ASP A 71 4.35 7.95 3.10
CA ASP A 71 3.96 9.34 2.87
C ASP A 71 2.69 9.68 3.68
N ILE A 72 1.71 8.77 3.71
CA ILE A 72 0.47 8.89 4.48
C ILE A 72 0.77 8.99 5.99
N LEU A 73 1.56 8.05 6.48
CA LEU A 73 1.83 7.93 7.91
C LEU A 73 2.86 8.94 8.42
N ALA A 74 3.63 9.59 7.54
CA ALA A 74 4.49 10.69 7.94
C ALA A 74 3.70 11.85 8.58
N LEU A 75 2.48 12.12 8.09
CA LEU A 75 1.60 13.14 8.65
C LEU A 75 1.10 12.75 10.05
N VAL A 76 0.76 11.46 10.23
CA VAL A 76 0.40 10.88 11.53
C VAL A 76 1.56 10.99 12.52
N ASP A 77 2.78 10.65 12.09
CA ASP A 77 3.98 10.75 12.92
C ASP A 77 4.29 12.20 13.31
N ALA A 78 3.91 13.19 12.50
CA ALA A 78 4.02 14.59 12.87
C ALA A 78 3.01 14.98 13.96
N ILE A 79 1.78 14.46 13.90
CA ILE A 79 0.72 14.69 14.90
C ILE A 79 1.11 14.08 16.25
N ARG A 80 1.76 12.91 16.24
CA ARG A 80 2.27 12.25 17.46
C ARG A 80 3.30 13.10 18.24
N LYS A 81 3.90 14.10 17.60
CA LYS A 81 4.89 14.99 18.22
C LYS A 81 4.27 16.22 18.89
N VAL A 82 2.97 16.43 18.75
CA VAL A 82 2.30 17.65 19.23
C VAL A 82 1.10 17.29 20.11
N THR A 83 0.89 18.06 21.18
CA THR A 83 -0.30 17.85 22.02
C THR A 83 -1.58 18.34 21.32
N PRO A 84 -2.73 17.70 21.58
CA PRO A 84 -4.01 18.22 21.15
C PRO A 84 -4.21 19.65 21.64
N THR A 85 -4.73 20.51 20.78
CA THR A 85 -5.16 21.88 21.12
C THR A 85 -6.46 21.86 21.89
N THR A 86 -7.33 20.88 21.62
CA THR A 86 -8.60 20.67 22.34
C THR A 86 -8.74 19.21 22.74
N ARG A 87 -9.24 18.99 23.97
CA ARG A 87 -9.55 17.67 24.53
C ARG A 87 -10.99 17.66 25.02
N ASN A 88 -11.79 16.72 24.52
CA ASN A 88 -13.12 16.41 25.06
C ASN A 88 -13.11 14.97 25.61
N GLU A 89 -14.23 14.47 26.12
CA GLU A 89 -14.31 13.10 26.64
C GLU A 89 -13.92 12.06 25.58
N ASP A 90 -14.59 12.10 24.42
CA ASP A 90 -14.41 11.13 23.33
C ASP A 90 -13.86 11.75 22.03
N SER A 91 -13.23 12.92 22.13
CA SER A 91 -12.58 13.53 20.98
C SER A 91 -11.28 14.25 21.31
N ARG A 92 -10.40 14.30 20.30
CA ARG A 92 -9.16 15.07 20.32
C ARG A 92 -9.06 15.90 19.05
N THR A 93 -8.61 17.14 19.20
CA THR A 93 -8.34 18.03 18.07
C THR A 93 -6.92 18.55 18.16
N TRP A 94 -6.19 18.48 17.07
CA TRP A 94 -4.89 19.11 16.92
C TRP A 94 -4.98 20.21 15.86
N GLY A 95 -4.40 21.37 16.19
CA GLY A 95 -4.41 22.55 15.33
C GLY A 95 -5.54 23.53 15.63
N PRO A 96 -5.80 24.48 14.73
CA PRO A 96 -5.22 24.56 13.38
C PRO A 96 -3.74 24.93 13.40
N PHE A 97 -2.96 24.33 12.51
CA PHE A 97 -1.53 24.64 12.31
C PHE A 97 -1.32 25.20 10.91
N PRO A 98 -0.43 26.19 10.73
CA PRO A 98 -0.04 26.61 9.40
C PRO A 98 0.76 25.50 8.71
N ASP A 99 0.45 25.22 7.44
CA ASP A 99 1.29 24.40 6.59
C ASP A 99 2.52 25.19 6.15
N GLN A 100 3.72 24.68 6.42
CA GLN A 100 4.97 25.37 6.03
C GLN A 100 5.23 25.31 4.53
N ASP A 101 4.79 24.24 3.86
CA ASP A 101 5.06 24.03 2.45
C ASP A 101 4.06 24.80 1.56
N HIS A 102 2.90 25.13 2.12
CA HIS A 102 1.81 25.81 1.40
C HIS A 102 1.32 27.07 2.14
N PRO A 103 1.94 28.24 1.88
CA PRO A 103 1.58 29.48 2.55
C PRO A 103 0.08 29.81 2.47
N GLY A 104 -0.53 30.06 3.63
CA GLY A 104 -1.95 30.37 3.78
C GLY A 104 -2.87 29.15 3.89
N VAL A 105 -2.33 27.94 3.87
CA VAL A 105 -3.07 26.71 4.18
C VAL A 105 -2.93 26.38 5.66
N TRP A 106 -4.02 25.92 6.26
CA TRP A 106 -4.12 25.53 7.65
C TRP A 106 -4.59 24.09 7.77
N ILE A 107 -3.90 23.30 8.58
CA ILE A 107 -4.18 21.88 8.81
C ILE A 107 -4.83 21.69 10.17
N GLN A 108 -5.86 20.85 10.21
CA GLN A 108 -6.52 20.41 11.44
C GLN A 108 -6.67 18.90 11.43
N VAL A 109 -6.50 18.30 12.60
CA VAL A 109 -6.77 16.88 12.81
C VAL A 109 -7.84 16.74 13.86
N VAL A 110 -8.84 15.93 13.57
CA VAL A 110 -9.89 15.60 14.53
C VAL A 110 -9.98 14.09 14.64
N MET A 111 -10.00 13.59 15.87
CA MET A 111 -10.24 12.20 16.17
C MET A 111 -11.44 12.04 17.09
N PHE A 112 -12.27 11.06 16.80
CA PHE A 112 -13.40 10.62 17.61
C PHE A 112 -13.25 9.16 17.99
N ARG A 113 -13.76 8.80 19.16
CA ARG A 113 -13.84 7.44 19.66
C ARG A 113 -15.30 7.10 19.92
N GLU A 114 -15.74 5.95 19.43
CA GLU A 114 -17.06 5.40 19.74
C GLU A 114 -16.92 4.28 20.77
N LEU A 115 -17.79 4.32 21.77
CA LEU A 115 -17.85 3.37 22.86
C LEU A 115 -19.02 2.40 22.67
N ASP A 116 -18.86 1.16 23.14
CA ASP A 116 -19.92 0.17 23.17
C ASP A 116 -20.81 0.34 24.42
N ALA A 117 -21.77 -0.58 24.60
CA ALA A 117 -22.68 -0.55 25.75
C ALA A 117 -21.96 -0.69 27.12
N SER A 118 -20.78 -1.30 27.14
CA SER A 118 -19.90 -1.44 28.30
C SER A 118 -18.92 -0.27 28.47
N ARG A 119 -19.03 0.78 27.66
CA ARG A 119 -18.11 1.93 27.62
C ARG A 119 -16.68 1.55 27.20
N THR A 120 -16.53 0.47 26.44
CA THR A 120 -15.26 0.08 25.86
C THR A 120 -15.13 0.68 24.45
N PRO A 121 -14.00 1.31 24.12
CA PRO A 121 -13.73 1.76 22.76
C PRO A 121 -13.78 0.60 21.77
N TRP A 122 -14.57 0.73 20.71
CA TRP A 122 -14.64 -0.27 19.65
C TRP A 122 -14.33 0.29 18.27
N ARG A 123 -14.41 1.62 18.10
CA ARG A 123 -14.15 2.30 16.84
C ARG A 123 -13.53 3.67 17.04
N PHE A 124 -12.59 4.01 16.17
CA PHE A 124 -11.97 5.33 16.12
C PHE A 124 -12.07 5.88 14.70
N ILE A 125 -12.41 7.17 14.60
CA ILE A 125 -12.52 7.89 13.34
C ILE A 125 -11.54 9.04 13.41
N TYR A 126 -10.71 9.21 12.40
CA TYR A 126 -9.76 10.30 12.32
C TYR A 126 -9.84 10.99 10.96
N THR A 127 -9.87 12.30 10.99
CA THR A 127 -9.90 13.14 9.81
C THR A 127 -8.77 14.14 9.90
N ILE A 128 -7.97 14.21 8.84
CA ILE A 128 -7.00 15.28 8.63
C ILE A 128 -7.57 16.15 7.52
N SER A 129 -7.80 17.41 7.86
CA SER A 129 -8.40 18.39 6.97
C SER A 129 -7.47 19.58 6.76
N ALA A 130 -7.61 20.21 5.60
CA ALA A 130 -6.90 21.42 5.25
C ALA A 130 -7.87 22.50 4.79
N ALA A 131 -7.54 23.77 5.06
CA ALA A 131 -8.34 24.91 4.65
C ALA A 131 -7.44 26.05 4.18
N ARG A 132 -7.94 26.86 3.24
CA ARG A 132 -7.41 28.19 2.94
C ARG A 132 -8.47 29.22 3.39
N PRO A 133 -8.37 29.79 4.61
CA PRO A 133 -9.37 30.72 5.13
C PRO A 133 -9.62 31.90 4.18
N PRO A 134 -10.89 32.37 4.04
CA PRO A 134 -12.07 31.99 4.83
C PRO A 134 -12.78 30.70 4.34
N GLY A 135 -12.17 29.91 3.44
CA GLY A 135 -12.74 28.65 2.97
C GLY A 135 -12.93 27.60 4.07
N ALA A 136 -13.77 26.61 3.79
CA ALA A 136 -14.04 25.49 4.68
C ALA A 136 -12.84 24.53 4.77
N TYR A 137 -12.78 23.76 5.87
CA TYR A 137 -11.88 22.62 5.99
C TYR A 137 -12.37 21.48 5.11
N LEU A 138 -11.54 21.06 4.17
CA LEU A 138 -11.77 19.89 3.33
C LEU A 138 -10.94 18.72 3.87
N PRO A 139 -11.52 17.51 4.00
CA PRO A 139 -10.75 16.34 4.40
C PRO A 139 -9.74 16.00 3.31
N ILE A 140 -8.48 15.80 3.68
CA ILE A 140 -7.42 15.31 2.78
C ILE A 140 -7.06 13.86 3.09
N LEU A 141 -7.32 13.43 4.32
CA LEU A 141 -7.25 12.05 4.76
C LEU A 141 -8.40 11.77 5.72
N GLU A 142 -9.07 10.65 5.52
CA GLU A 142 -10.01 10.07 6.46
C GLU A 142 -9.56 8.66 6.81
N GLY A 143 -9.74 8.26 8.06
CA GLY A 143 -9.45 6.92 8.48
C GLY A 143 -10.40 6.45 9.55
N GLU A 144 -10.61 5.16 9.54
CA GLU A 144 -11.51 4.48 10.45
C GLU A 144 -10.86 3.18 10.87
N PHE A 145 -10.90 2.94 12.17
CA PHE A 145 -10.26 1.81 12.82
C PHE A 145 -11.26 1.13 13.75
N PHE A 146 -11.26 -0.20 13.74
CA PHE A 146 -12.08 -1.07 14.58
C PHE A 146 -11.18 -1.97 15.43
N GLY A 147 -11.36 -1.90 16.75
CA GLY A 147 -10.59 -2.65 17.72
C GLY A 147 -10.08 -1.81 18.88
N ALA A 148 -9.29 -2.43 19.76
CA ALA A 148 -8.71 -1.76 20.92
C ALA A 148 -7.42 -1.01 20.60
N GLN A 149 -6.63 -1.48 19.62
CA GLN A 149 -5.36 -0.89 19.20
C GLN A 149 -5.10 -1.17 17.71
N ALA A 150 -4.51 -0.21 16.97
CA ALA A 150 -4.34 -0.36 15.51
C ALA A 150 -3.53 -1.59 15.10
N SER A 151 -2.61 -2.05 15.95
CA SER A 151 -1.70 -3.15 15.68
C SER A 151 -2.36 -4.52 15.47
N ASN A 152 -3.62 -4.69 15.87
CA ASN A 152 -4.34 -5.97 15.82
C ASN A 152 -5.80 -5.84 15.39
N GLY A 153 -6.18 -4.72 14.78
CA GLY A 153 -7.56 -4.51 14.35
C GLY A 153 -7.67 -4.33 12.84
N ILE A 154 -8.83 -3.82 12.44
CA ILE A 154 -9.24 -3.69 11.05
C ILE A 154 -9.45 -2.21 10.79
N GLY A 155 -9.09 -1.74 9.61
CA GLY A 155 -9.37 -0.35 9.27
C GLY A 155 -9.32 -0.04 7.81
N ARG A 156 -9.70 1.21 7.52
CA ARG A 156 -9.64 1.80 6.20
C ARG A 156 -9.03 3.20 6.29
N ILE A 157 -8.33 3.59 5.24
CA ILE A 157 -7.81 4.95 5.05
C ILE A 157 -8.24 5.40 3.67
N THR A 158 -8.82 6.58 3.57
CA THR A 158 -9.15 7.24 2.31
C THR A 158 -8.31 8.51 2.19
N LEU A 159 -7.64 8.66 1.05
CA LEU A 159 -6.96 9.89 0.69
C LEU A 159 -7.80 10.65 -0.31
N HIS A 160 -8.05 11.93 -0.04
CA HIS A 160 -8.90 12.79 -0.87
C HIS A 160 -8.05 13.73 -1.72
N PHE A 161 -7.47 13.20 -2.78
CA PHE A 161 -6.61 13.99 -3.68
C PHE A 161 -7.37 15.08 -4.43
N GLU A 162 -8.66 14.89 -4.65
CA GLU A 162 -9.57 15.90 -5.19
C GLU A 162 -9.60 17.16 -4.31
N ASN A 163 -9.56 17.00 -2.99
CA ASN A 163 -9.55 18.11 -2.04
C ASN A 163 -8.16 18.75 -1.96
N SER A 164 -7.10 17.95 -2.00
CA SER A 164 -5.73 18.47 -2.11
C SER A 164 -5.54 19.33 -3.37
N THR A 165 -6.15 18.91 -4.49
CA THR A 165 -6.15 19.68 -5.74
C THR A 165 -6.93 20.98 -5.61
N ALA A 166 -8.14 20.94 -5.02
CA ALA A 166 -8.96 22.13 -4.79
C ALA A 166 -8.26 23.17 -3.88
N LEU A 167 -7.42 22.71 -2.97
CA LEU A 167 -6.63 23.55 -2.06
C LEU A 167 -5.29 24.03 -2.66
N GLY A 168 -4.86 23.46 -3.79
CA GLY A 168 -3.58 23.73 -4.43
C GLY A 168 -2.38 23.22 -3.62
N ILE A 169 -2.55 22.08 -2.93
CA ILE A 169 -1.51 21.41 -2.13
C ILE A 169 -1.13 20.03 -2.68
N ASN A 170 -1.68 19.66 -3.83
CA ASN A 170 -1.36 18.41 -4.51
C ASN A 170 0.03 18.47 -5.16
N LYS A 171 0.71 17.33 -5.20
CA LYS A 171 1.92 17.15 -6.02
C LYS A 171 1.51 16.95 -7.49
N PRO A 172 2.40 17.24 -8.45
CA PRO A 172 2.12 17.02 -9.88
C PRO A 172 1.81 15.56 -10.25
N THR A 173 2.27 14.61 -9.44
CA THR A 173 2.08 13.17 -9.63
C THR A 173 0.90 12.60 -8.84
N ASP A 174 0.21 13.43 -8.05
CA ASP A 174 -0.94 12.99 -7.29
C ASP A 174 -2.10 12.68 -8.24
N PRO A 175 -2.88 11.63 -7.97
CA PRO A 175 -4.08 11.35 -8.75
C PRO A 175 -5.15 12.42 -8.52
N THR A 176 -6.22 12.37 -9.30
CA THR A 176 -7.37 13.29 -9.19
C THR A 176 -8.58 12.68 -8.50
N PHE A 177 -8.46 11.45 -8.00
CA PHE A 177 -9.51 10.65 -7.39
C PHE A 177 -9.04 10.08 -6.05
N PRO A 178 -9.95 9.65 -5.16
CA PRO A 178 -9.56 9.18 -3.85
C PRO A 178 -8.94 7.78 -3.92
N ALA A 179 -7.82 7.58 -3.23
CA ALA A 179 -7.22 6.27 -3.04
C ALA A 179 -7.69 5.68 -1.70
N ARG A 180 -7.95 4.37 -1.67
CA ARG A 180 -8.40 3.69 -0.45
C ARG A 180 -7.47 2.56 -0.08
N ILE A 181 -7.07 2.53 1.18
CA ILE A 181 -6.33 1.42 1.78
C ILE A 181 -7.27 0.70 2.72
N PHE A 182 -7.35 -0.61 2.62
CA PHE A 182 -8.01 -1.46 3.62
C PHE A 182 -6.97 -2.37 4.25
N TYR A 183 -7.12 -2.64 5.54
CA TYR A 183 -6.23 -3.56 6.24
C TYR A 183 -6.99 -4.38 7.28
N ASP A 184 -6.57 -5.63 7.43
CA ASP A 184 -6.94 -6.51 8.54
C ASP A 184 -5.66 -7.06 9.15
N LEU A 185 -5.37 -6.60 10.37
CA LEU A 185 -4.20 -7.01 11.15
C LEU A 185 -4.58 -7.95 12.30
N SER A 186 -5.85 -8.35 12.38
CA SER A 186 -6.41 -9.12 13.50
C SER A 186 -6.15 -10.62 13.41
N GLY A 187 -5.82 -11.12 12.21
CA GLY A 187 -5.66 -12.53 11.92
C GLY A 187 -4.32 -12.93 11.32
N ASP A 188 -4.27 -14.20 10.93
CA ASP A 188 -3.24 -14.83 10.10
C ASP A 188 -3.98 -15.50 8.91
N PRO A 189 -3.92 -14.93 7.70
CA PRO A 189 -3.00 -13.89 7.26
C PRO A 189 -3.42 -12.48 7.73
N ARG A 190 -2.42 -11.60 7.80
CA ARG A 190 -2.65 -10.16 7.76
C ARG A 190 -2.86 -9.73 6.32
N THR A 191 -3.81 -8.83 6.08
CA THR A 191 -4.11 -8.35 4.74
C THR A 191 -4.00 -6.84 4.63
N VAL A 192 -3.50 -6.38 3.48
CA VAL A 192 -3.45 -4.97 3.09
C VAL A 192 -3.89 -4.89 1.63
N SER A 193 -4.85 -4.03 1.32
CA SER A 193 -5.23 -3.74 -0.05
C SER A 193 -5.19 -2.25 -0.33
N LEU A 194 -4.86 -1.92 -1.58
CA LEU A 194 -4.87 -0.58 -2.12
C LEU A 194 -5.78 -0.59 -3.35
N ASP A 195 -6.94 0.05 -3.19
CA ASP A 195 -7.93 0.29 -4.23
C ASP A 195 -7.57 1.58 -4.98
N LEU A 196 -7.16 1.42 -6.24
CA LEU A 196 -6.94 2.49 -7.22
C LEU A 196 -8.01 2.46 -8.33
N THR A 197 -9.27 2.17 -7.96
CA THR A 197 -10.40 2.13 -8.90
C THR A 197 -10.53 3.43 -9.70
N ALA A 198 -10.90 3.27 -10.97
CA ALA A 198 -11.22 4.31 -11.97
C ALA A 198 -10.09 4.78 -12.92
N GLY A 199 -9.30 3.86 -13.47
CA GLY A 199 -8.61 4.07 -14.75
C GLY A 199 -7.51 5.14 -14.76
N VAL A 200 -7.06 5.56 -13.57
CA VAL A 200 -6.02 6.57 -13.42
C VAL A 200 -4.93 6.03 -12.51
N ASN A 201 -3.70 6.20 -12.96
CA ASN A 201 -2.49 5.75 -12.26
C ASN A 201 -2.23 6.65 -11.05
N ALA A 202 -1.76 6.09 -9.95
CA ALA A 202 -1.46 6.81 -8.71
C ALA A 202 -0.22 6.20 -8.04
N PHE A 203 0.59 7.00 -7.33
CA PHE A 203 1.79 6.51 -6.63
C PHE A 203 2.83 5.79 -7.53
N GLY A 204 2.80 6.05 -8.85
CA GLY A 204 3.61 5.31 -9.82
C GLY A 204 3.09 3.89 -10.12
N LEU A 205 1.89 3.57 -9.65
CA LEU A 205 1.16 2.32 -9.88
C LEU A 205 0.07 2.54 -10.95
N VAL A 206 -0.26 1.48 -11.68
CA VAL A 206 -1.39 1.48 -12.61
C VAL A 206 -2.71 1.34 -11.86
N SER A 207 -3.83 1.71 -12.48
CA SER A 207 -5.15 1.46 -11.88
C SER A 207 -5.38 -0.05 -11.76
N PHE A 208 -5.46 -0.53 -10.53
CA PHE A 208 -5.65 -1.93 -10.17
C PHE A 208 -6.06 -2.04 -8.70
N ASP A 209 -6.72 -3.12 -8.35
CA ASP A 209 -7.04 -3.47 -6.96
C ASP A 209 -5.90 -4.33 -6.40
N TYR A 210 -4.91 -3.69 -5.81
CA TYR A 210 -3.76 -4.37 -5.23
C TYR A 210 -4.15 -5.04 -3.92
N SER A 211 -3.80 -6.31 -3.72
CA SER A 211 -4.02 -7.03 -2.46
C SER A 211 -2.83 -7.86 -2.05
N TRP A 212 -2.44 -7.74 -0.79
CA TRP A 212 -1.41 -8.55 -0.17
C TRP A 212 -1.94 -9.29 1.04
N ALA A 213 -1.56 -10.56 1.17
CA ALA A 213 -1.80 -11.40 2.33
C ALA A 213 -0.46 -11.98 2.82
N GLY A 214 -0.09 -11.69 4.06
CA GLY A 214 1.14 -12.20 4.68
C GLY A 214 0.84 -13.07 5.89
N TYR A 215 1.48 -14.23 5.93
CA TYR A 215 1.26 -15.23 6.96
C TYR A 215 2.39 -15.25 7.99
N ALA A 216 2.08 -15.69 9.21
CA ALA A 216 3.05 -15.74 10.31
C ALA A 216 4.23 -16.70 10.06
N ASP A 217 4.05 -17.71 9.22
CA ASP A 217 5.11 -18.64 8.80
C ASP A 217 6.04 -18.08 7.70
N GLY A 218 5.77 -16.86 7.24
CA GLY A 218 6.57 -16.12 6.26
C GLY A 218 6.17 -16.31 4.80
N HIS A 219 5.15 -17.13 4.49
CA HIS A 219 4.61 -17.16 3.13
C HIS A 219 3.65 -15.98 2.89
N GLY A 220 3.33 -15.74 1.63
CA GLY A 220 2.34 -14.74 1.28
C GLY A 220 1.86 -14.80 -0.15
N GLN A 221 0.84 -14.01 -0.40
CA GLN A 221 0.20 -13.83 -1.69
C GLN A 221 0.15 -12.34 -2.02
N PHE A 222 0.37 -12.01 -3.29
CA PHE A 222 0.30 -10.65 -3.78
C PHE A 222 -0.37 -10.61 -5.15
N ASP A 223 -1.47 -9.87 -5.22
CA ASP A 223 -2.14 -9.52 -6.46
C ASP A 223 -1.72 -8.10 -6.84
N TYR A 224 -1.16 -7.95 -8.03
CA TYR A 224 -0.64 -6.69 -8.51
C TYR A 224 -0.71 -6.56 -10.02
N ALA A 225 -0.66 -5.32 -10.49
CA ALA A 225 -0.48 -5.03 -11.91
C ALA A 225 0.68 -4.07 -12.16
N PHE A 226 1.32 -4.23 -13.32
CA PHE A 226 2.36 -3.35 -13.79
C PHE A 226 2.33 -3.21 -15.32
N PRO A 227 2.78 -2.07 -15.88
CA PRO A 227 2.92 -1.91 -17.31
C PRO A 227 4.15 -2.69 -17.80
N ASP A 228 3.97 -3.62 -18.72
CA ASP A 228 5.06 -4.28 -19.41
C ASP A 228 5.51 -3.44 -20.61
N ALA A 229 6.67 -2.80 -20.48
CA ALA A 229 7.25 -1.99 -21.54
C ALA A 229 7.64 -2.79 -22.80
N LYS A 230 7.80 -4.12 -22.69
CA LYS A 230 8.22 -4.98 -23.80
C LYS A 230 7.04 -5.26 -24.74
N SER A 231 5.91 -5.69 -24.18
CA SER A 231 4.69 -5.96 -24.94
C SER A 231 3.82 -4.71 -25.16
N GLY A 232 4.00 -3.68 -24.33
CA GLY A 232 3.09 -2.52 -24.27
C GLY A 232 1.77 -2.83 -23.56
N CYS A 233 1.66 -3.97 -22.89
CA CYS A 233 0.48 -4.44 -22.18
C CYS A 233 0.55 -4.10 -20.69
N THR A 234 -0.55 -4.31 -19.98
CA THR A 234 -0.56 -4.35 -18.51
C THR A 234 -0.63 -5.80 -18.08
N ASP A 235 0.32 -6.25 -17.28
CA ASP A 235 0.30 -7.59 -16.71
C ASP A 235 -0.39 -7.53 -15.35
N GLU A 236 -1.49 -8.27 -15.22
CA GLU A 236 -2.16 -8.54 -13.95
C GLU A 236 -1.68 -9.89 -13.42
N VAL A 237 -1.08 -9.89 -12.22
CA VAL A 237 -0.35 -11.02 -11.66
C VAL A 237 -0.94 -11.40 -10.31
N THR A 238 -1.22 -12.68 -10.13
CA THR A 238 -1.41 -13.29 -8.82
C THR A 238 -0.19 -14.12 -8.49
N THR A 239 0.52 -13.75 -7.44
CA THR A 239 1.78 -14.37 -7.02
C THR A 239 1.66 -14.96 -5.64
N PHE A 240 2.21 -16.17 -5.47
CA PHE A 240 2.50 -16.77 -4.18
C PHE A 240 4.01 -16.91 -3.99
N PHE A 241 4.47 -16.67 -2.77
CA PHE A 241 5.85 -16.93 -2.36
C PHE A 241 5.86 -17.66 -1.02
N ASN A 242 6.80 -18.58 -0.86
CA ASN A 242 7.11 -19.18 0.42
C ASN A 242 8.09 -18.31 1.23
N ALA A 243 8.35 -18.69 2.48
CA ALA A 243 9.25 -17.96 3.37
C ALA A 243 10.70 -17.85 2.86
N GLN A 244 11.13 -18.74 1.96
CA GLN A 244 12.47 -18.72 1.36
C GLN A 244 12.52 -17.85 0.08
N GLY A 245 11.40 -17.30 -0.37
CA GLY A 245 11.30 -16.48 -1.57
C GLY A 245 11.16 -17.26 -2.88
N ALA A 246 11.10 -18.60 -2.83
CA ALA A 246 10.66 -19.39 -3.98
C ALA A 246 9.15 -19.17 -4.14
N GLY A 247 8.67 -19.16 -5.38
CA GLY A 247 7.27 -18.86 -5.62
C GLY A 247 6.75 -19.36 -6.94
N ARG A 248 5.49 -19.00 -7.17
CA ARG A 248 4.80 -19.20 -8.44
C ARG A 248 3.82 -18.06 -8.68
N ASP A 249 3.61 -17.78 -9.95
CA ASP A 249 2.66 -16.78 -10.38
C ASP A 249 1.77 -17.32 -11.48
N VAL A 250 0.63 -16.65 -11.62
CA VAL A 250 -0.19 -16.68 -12.81
C VAL A 250 -0.41 -15.24 -13.21
N PHE A 251 -0.15 -14.91 -14.47
CA PHE A 251 -0.43 -13.57 -14.98
C PHE A 251 -1.19 -13.58 -16.29
N ARG A 252 -1.89 -12.46 -16.54
CA ARG A 252 -2.62 -12.17 -17.77
C ARG A 252 -2.11 -10.86 -18.33
N ALA A 253 -1.86 -10.82 -19.64
CA ALA A 253 -1.49 -9.60 -20.33
C ALA A 253 -2.73 -8.94 -20.94
N LEU A 254 -2.97 -7.68 -20.56
CA LEU A 254 -4.04 -6.84 -21.07
C LEU A 254 -3.46 -5.84 -22.07
N CYS A 255 -3.73 -6.05 -23.35
CA CYS A 255 -3.18 -5.26 -24.46
C CYS A 255 -4.30 -4.50 -25.16
N GLY A 256 -4.63 -3.31 -24.64
CA GLY A 256 -5.80 -2.56 -25.09
C GLY A 256 -7.10 -3.28 -24.71
N THR A 257 -7.88 -3.72 -25.69
CA THR A 257 -9.12 -4.49 -25.47
C THR A 257 -8.91 -6.01 -25.51
N VAL A 258 -7.69 -6.47 -25.82
CA VAL A 258 -7.36 -7.89 -25.92
C VAL A 258 -6.81 -8.37 -24.58
N ILE A 259 -7.39 -9.44 -24.05
CA ILE A 259 -6.90 -10.12 -22.86
C ILE A 259 -6.29 -11.45 -23.32
N TYR A 260 -5.01 -11.62 -23.04
CA TYR A 260 -4.33 -12.90 -23.19
C TYR A 260 -4.55 -13.74 -21.94
N GLY A 261 -4.68 -15.05 -22.14
CA GLY A 261 -4.98 -15.98 -21.06
C GLY A 261 -3.82 -16.14 -20.06
N ASP A 262 -3.96 -17.13 -19.19
CA ASP A 262 -3.02 -17.37 -18.11
C ASP A 262 -1.64 -17.82 -18.64
N VAL A 263 -0.60 -17.10 -18.24
CA VAL A 263 0.81 -17.56 -18.26
C VAL A 263 1.20 -17.95 -16.85
N LYS A 264 1.90 -19.07 -16.69
CA LYS A 264 2.29 -19.60 -15.37
C LYS A 264 3.79 -19.68 -15.25
N GLN A 265 4.33 -19.18 -14.14
CA GLN A 265 5.76 -19.27 -13.85
C GLN A 265 5.98 -19.80 -12.45
N CYS A 266 7.12 -20.47 -12.26
CA CYS A 266 7.62 -20.84 -10.95
C CYS A 266 9.11 -20.53 -10.87
N TRP A 267 9.57 -20.17 -9.67
CA TRP A 267 10.98 -19.85 -9.43
C TRP A 267 11.47 -20.41 -8.09
N ASP A 268 12.78 -20.61 -8.02
CA ASP A 268 13.47 -20.99 -6.78
C ASP A 268 13.79 -19.76 -5.91
N ALA A 269 14.35 -19.98 -4.72
CA ALA A 269 14.73 -18.90 -3.81
C ALA A 269 15.78 -17.94 -4.38
N GLY A 270 16.43 -18.28 -5.50
CA GLY A 270 17.36 -17.43 -6.24
C GLY A 270 16.70 -16.57 -7.31
N GLY A 271 15.38 -16.62 -7.48
CA GLY A 271 14.67 -15.94 -8.55
C GLY A 271 14.90 -16.55 -9.93
N CYS A 272 15.41 -17.79 -10.00
CA CYS A 272 15.58 -18.51 -11.25
C CYS A 272 14.32 -19.30 -11.59
N LEU A 273 13.85 -19.17 -12.84
CA LEU A 273 12.73 -19.93 -13.34
C LEU A 273 13.01 -21.44 -13.26
N THR A 274 12.08 -22.18 -12.68
CA THR A 274 12.08 -23.65 -12.60
C THR A 274 10.99 -24.26 -13.49
N PHE A 275 9.96 -23.48 -13.81
CA PHE A 275 8.88 -23.86 -14.70
C PHE A 275 8.28 -22.63 -15.39
N VAL A 276 7.92 -22.79 -16.67
CA VAL A 276 7.16 -21.81 -17.45
C VAL A 276 6.14 -22.56 -18.31
N ASP A 277 4.89 -22.11 -18.29
CA ASP A 277 3.84 -22.45 -19.26
C ASP A 277 3.33 -21.14 -19.85
N ASP A 278 3.80 -20.83 -21.05
CA ASP A 278 3.56 -19.58 -21.75
C ASP A 278 3.02 -19.84 -23.16
N PRO A 279 1.69 -19.83 -23.33
CA PRO A 279 1.06 -20.05 -24.63
C PRO A 279 1.30 -18.92 -25.64
N PHE A 280 1.81 -17.76 -25.21
CA PHE A 280 1.80 -16.52 -25.98
C PHE A 280 3.19 -15.92 -26.22
N GLY A 281 4.20 -16.36 -25.47
CA GLY A 281 5.58 -15.89 -25.57
C GLY A 281 5.86 -14.56 -24.88
N PHE A 282 5.14 -14.23 -23.79
CA PHE A 282 5.38 -13.03 -22.99
C PHE A 282 6.63 -13.12 -22.10
N THR A 283 7.00 -14.33 -21.71
CA THR A 283 8.16 -14.64 -20.88
C THR A 283 9.43 -14.53 -21.72
N LEU A 284 10.46 -13.81 -21.23
CA LEU A 284 11.72 -13.66 -21.96
C LEU A 284 12.37 -15.00 -22.35
N ALA A 285 12.28 -16.00 -21.48
CA ALA A 285 12.79 -17.34 -21.74
C ALA A 285 12.11 -18.04 -22.94
N CYS A 286 10.93 -17.58 -23.32
CA CYS A 286 10.12 -18.10 -24.42
C CYS A 286 10.24 -17.30 -25.73
N LEU A 287 10.98 -16.19 -25.72
CA LEU A 287 11.11 -15.33 -26.89
C LEU A 287 11.80 -16.08 -28.04
N GLY A 288 11.11 -16.20 -29.18
CA GLY A 288 11.62 -16.89 -30.36
C GLY A 288 11.51 -18.42 -30.34
N LEU A 289 10.90 -19.00 -29.30
CA LEU A 289 10.58 -20.43 -29.25
C LEU A 289 9.20 -20.71 -29.88
N PRO A 290 8.95 -21.95 -30.34
CA PRO A 290 7.61 -22.37 -30.76
C PRO A 290 6.59 -22.28 -29.62
N LEU A 291 5.37 -21.87 -29.93
CA LEU A 291 4.26 -21.76 -28.97
C LEU A 291 3.33 -22.99 -29.03
N PRO A 292 2.76 -23.47 -27.90
CA PRO A 292 2.98 -22.97 -26.55
C PRO A 292 4.39 -23.29 -26.04
N CYS A 293 5.01 -22.33 -25.36
CA CYS A 293 6.32 -22.50 -24.76
C CYS A 293 6.19 -23.12 -23.38
N ILE A 294 6.67 -24.36 -23.22
CA ILE A 294 6.70 -25.04 -21.93
C ILE A 294 8.15 -25.38 -21.60
N LEU A 295 8.65 -24.85 -20.48
CA LEU A 295 10.03 -25.04 -20.02
C LEU A 295 10.03 -25.55 -18.57
N GLY A 296 11.03 -26.35 -18.22
CA GLY A 296 11.21 -26.82 -16.85
C GLY A 296 10.23 -27.90 -16.40
N VAL A 297 9.98 -28.00 -15.09
CA VAL A 297 9.18 -29.08 -14.48
C VAL A 297 8.19 -28.52 -13.47
N LEU A 298 6.89 -28.69 -13.71
CA LEU A 298 5.82 -28.20 -12.82
C LEU A 298 5.95 -28.69 -11.37
N GLY A 299 6.50 -29.90 -11.16
CA GLY A 299 6.74 -30.45 -9.82
C GLY A 299 7.79 -29.68 -8.99
N GLN A 300 8.50 -28.71 -9.58
CA GLN A 300 9.41 -27.81 -8.88
C GLN A 300 8.74 -26.52 -8.40
N CYS A 301 7.46 -26.33 -8.71
CA CYS A 301 6.69 -25.22 -8.18
C CYS A 301 6.42 -25.42 -6.69
N PRO A 302 6.60 -24.39 -5.85
CA PRO A 302 6.15 -24.44 -4.46
C PRO A 302 4.66 -24.75 -4.36
N ALA A 303 4.29 -25.50 -3.32
CA ALA A 303 2.88 -25.68 -2.97
C ALA A 303 2.30 -24.35 -2.47
N GLY A 304 1.18 -23.92 -3.06
CA GLY A 304 0.56 -22.60 -2.87
C GLY A 304 -0.01 -22.10 -4.20
N LEU A 305 -1.12 -21.35 -4.18
CA LEU A 305 -2.10 -21.15 -5.28
C LEU A 305 -2.89 -22.41 -5.67
#